data_AF-A0A9Q3PWP6-F1
#
_entry.id   AF-A0A9Q3PWP6-F1
#
_cell.length_a   1.000
_cell.length_b   1.000
_cell.length_c   1.000
_cell.angle_alpha   90.00
_cell.angle_beta   90.00
_cell.angle_gamma   90.00
#
_symmetry.space_group_name_H-M   'P 1'
#
loop_
_entity.id
_entity.type
_entity.pdbx_description
1 polymer ?
#
loop_
_entity_poly.entity_id
_entity_poly.type
_entity_poly.pdbx_seq_one_letter_code
_entity_poly.pdbx_strand_id
1 'polypeptide(L)'
;MTVDRVKAFESLQQALTTAPLLLIPDFKLPSKLYIDASGDGLGAALHQVHIINYEPVEGPICFISGHILRWQIAIQDYRGNMTIVHKVAIIRKNADKLSRGPLPNYIDNPAYVPEEASPQIPIEGISVTDLNTTFFEE
;
A
#
# COMPACT_ATOMS: atom_id res chain seq x y z
N MET A 1 3.50 -28.79 3.88
CA MET A 1 4.52 -27.73 4.06
C MET A 1 5.57 -28.28 5.03
N THR A 2 6.88 -28.17 4.76
CA THR A 2 7.91 -28.75 5.67
C THR A 2 8.12 -27.87 6.88
N VAL A 3 8.52 -28.44 8.02
CA VAL A 3 8.77 -27.71 9.28
C VAL A 3 9.77 -26.56 9.06
N ASP A 4 10.81 -26.79 8.26
CA ASP A 4 11.81 -25.78 7.96
C ASP A 4 11.26 -24.61 7.15
N ARG A 5 10.31 -24.87 6.23
CA ARG A 5 9.66 -23.81 5.46
C ARG A 5 8.78 -22.93 6.33
N VAL A 6 8.08 -23.53 7.30
CA VAL A 6 7.26 -22.78 8.26
C VAL A 6 8.14 -21.88 9.12
N LYS A 7 9.22 -22.43 9.70
CA LYS A 7 10.18 -21.65 10.51
C LYS A 7 10.82 -20.50 9.72
N ALA A 8 11.21 -20.76 8.47
CA ALA A 8 11.78 -19.73 7.61
C ALA A 8 10.76 -18.63 7.28
N PHE A 9 9.50 -19.00 7.05
CA PHE A 9 8.41 -18.04 6.80
C PHE A 9 8.13 -17.17 8.03
N GLU A 10 8.00 -17.79 9.20
CA GLU A 10 7.77 -17.08 10.48
C GLU A 10 8.93 -16.12 10.79
N SER A 11 10.17 -16.54 10.57
CA SER A 11 11.35 -15.68 10.75
C SER A 11 11.33 -14.47 9.83
N LEU A 12 10.87 -14.64 8.59
CA LEU A 12 10.75 -13.57 7.62
C LEU A 12 9.60 -12.60 7.96
N GLN A 13 8.47 -13.12 8.45
CA GLN A 13 7.39 -12.28 8.96
C GLN A 13 7.86 -11.45 10.15
N GLN A 14 8.55 -12.08 11.11
CA GLN A 14 9.10 -11.38 12.26
C GLN A 14 10.02 -10.24 11.81
N ALA A 15 10.99 -10.54 10.93
CA ALA A 15 11.91 -9.53 10.40
C ALA A 15 11.20 -8.36 9.69
N LEU A 16 10.09 -8.61 8.96
CA LEU A 16 9.29 -7.58 8.30
C LEU A 16 8.48 -6.71 9.26
N THR A 17 8.18 -7.21 10.46
CA THR A 17 7.40 -6.50 11.49
C THR A 17 8.26 -5.86 12.57
N THR A 18 9.58 -6.05 12.53
CA THR A 18 10.51 -5.54 13.54
C THR A 18 11.56 -4.60 12.94
N ALA A 19 12.12 -3.74 13.79
CA ALA A 19 13.35 -3.03 13.46
C ALA A 19 14.48 -4.04 13.14
N PRO A 20 15.43 -3.70 12.26
CA PRO A 20 15.60 -2.42 11.57
C PRO A 20 14.85 -2.30 10.24
N LEU A 21 14.13 -3.35 9.81
CA LEU A 21 13.51 -3.39 8.49
C LEU A 21 12.19 -2.59 8.44
N LEU A 22 11.38 -2.68 9.49
CA LEU A 22 10.25 -1.77 9.70
C LEU A 22 10.75 -0.49 10.38
N LEU A 23 10.68 0.64 9.67
CA LEU A 23 11.06 1.94 10.20
C LEU A 23 9.95 2.50 11.10
N ILE A 24 10.34 3.24 12.13
CA ILE A 24 9.41 3.99 12.97
C ILE A 24 8.95 5.22 12.18
N PRO A 25 7.65 5.52 12.06
CA PRO A 25 7.17 6.67 11.30
C PRO A 25 7.57 8.00 11.95
N ASP A 26 8.07 8.94 11.14
CA ASP A 26 8.26 10.35 11.52
C ASP A 26 7.27 11.24 10.76
N PHE A 27 6.26 11.76 11.45
CA PHE A 27 5.20 12.57 10.82
C PHE A 27 5.67 13.93 10.28
N LYS A 28 6.92 14.33 10.53
CA LYS A 28 7.50 15.57 10.00
C LYS A 28 8.12 15.39 8.62
N LEU A 29 8.38 14.15 8.20
CA LEU A 29 9.04 13.84 6.94
C LEU A 29 8.03 13.35 5.89
N PRO A 30 8.23 13.68 4.60
CA PRO A 30 7.36 13.19 3.54
C PRO A 30 7.42 11.66 3.43
N SER A 31 6.28 11.05 3.13
CA SER A 31 6.17 9.61 2.90
C SER A 31 5.97 9.31 1.40
N LYS A 32 6.44 8.15 0.96
CA LYS A 32 6.24 7.62 -0.39
C LYS A 32 5.24 6.47 -0.32
N LEU A 33 4.08 6.63 -0.95
CA LEU A 33 3.08 5.58 -1.03
C LEU A 33 3.31 4.76 -2.30
N TYR A 34 3.53 3.45 -2.15
CA TYR A 34 3.55 2.49 -3.24
C TYR A 34 2.26 1.71 -3.23
N ILE A 35 1.61 1.64 -4.39
CA ILE A 35 0.32 0.99 -4.58
C ILE A 35 0.46 0.06 -5.77
N ASP A 36 -0.13 -1.12 -5.63
CA ASP A 36 -0.40 -2.02 -6.74
C ASP A 36 -1.79 -2.64 -6.61
N ALA A 37 -2.43 -2.86 -7.75
CA ALA A 37 -3.78 -3.40 -7.84
C ALA A 37 -3.75 -4.67 -8.68
N SER A 38 -4.38 -5.72 -8.18
CA SER A 38 -4.68 -6.94 -8.93
C SER A 38 -6.20 -7.09 -9.10
N GLY A 39 -6.63 -8.11 -9.86
CA GLY A 39 -8.05 -8.43 -9.97
C GLY A 39 -8.70 -8.86 -8.64
N ASP A 40 -7.89 -9.32 -7.68
CA ASP A 40 -8.36 -9.87 -6.41
C ASP A 40 -8.24 -8.88 -5.24
N GLY A 41 -7.33 -7.91 -5.31
CA GLY A 41 -7.08 -6.98 -4.19
C GLY A 41 -6.08 -5.86 -4.46
N LEU A 42 -6.00 -4.91 -3.52
CA LEU A 42 -5.04 -3.81 -3.54
C LEU A 42 -3.98 -4.03 -2.46
N GLY A 43 -2.71 -3.91 -2.86
CA GLY A 43 -1.57 -3.92 -1.96
C GLY A 43 -0.93 -2.54 -1.91
N ALA A 44 -0.64 -2.05 -0.72
CA ALA A 44 0.09 -0.80 -0.54
C ALA A 44 1.20 -0.93 0.50
N ALA A 45 2.30 -0.22 0.25
CA ALA A 45 3.40 -0.07 1.20
C ALA A 45 3.74 1.41 1.32
N LEU A 46 3.70 1.93 2.54
CA LEU A 46 4.12 3.29 2.84
C LEU A 46 5.60 3.26 3.23
N HIS A 47 6.41 4.01 2.50
CA HIS A 47 7.85 4.10 2.70
C HIS A 47 8.23 5.49 3.20
N GLN A 48 9.32 5.58 3.94
CA GLN A 48 9.90 6.84 4.39
C GLN A 48 11.41 6.80 4.28
N VAL A 49 12.03 7.95 4.00
CA VAL A 49 13.48 8.11 3.97
C VAL A 49 13.94 8.59 5.34
N HIS A 50 14.81 7.81 5.98
CA HIS A 50 15.40 8.10 7.29
C HIS A 50 16.91 8.18 7.16
N ILE A 51 17.56 8.99 8.01
CA ILE A 51 19.02 9.00 8.09
C ILE A 51 19.45 7.93 9.08
N ILE A 52 20.04 6.84 8.57
CA ILE A 52 20.58 5.75 9.37
C ILE A 52 22.05 5.64 9.05
N ASN A 53 22.92 5.70 10.08
CA ASN A 53 24.37 5.68 9.91
C ASN A 53 24.89 6.77 8.94
N TYR A 54 24.34 7.98 9.02
CA TYR A 54 24.67 9.12 8.15
C TYR A 54 24.30 8.96 6.66
N GLU A 55 23.61 7.88 6.29
CA GLU A 55 23.15 7.62 4.93
C GLU A 55 21.62 7.70 4.85
N PRO A 56 21.04 8.26 3.76
CA PRO A 56 19.61 8.26 3.54
C PRO A 56 19.13 6.86 3.12
N VAL A 57 18.38 6.20 4.01
CA VAL A 57 17.82 4.87 3.77
C VAL A 57 16.31 4.98 3.61
N GLU A 58 15.79 4.48 2.49
CA GLU A 58 14.35 4.31 2.29
C GLU A 58 13.90 2.96 2.84
N GLY A 59 12.94 2.96 3.76
CA GLY A 59 12.36 1.74 4.31
C GLY A 59 10.84 1.83 4.49
N PRO A 60 10.16 0.68 4.59
CA PRO A 60 8.73 0.64 4.87
C PRO A 60 8.45 1.09 6.32
N ILE A 61 7.43 1.92 6.48
CA ILE A 61 6.86 2.29 7.80
C ILE A 61 5.51 1.62 8.05
N CYS A 62 4.83 1.18 6.98
CA CYS A 62 3.55 0.48 7.07
C CYS A 62 3.28 -0.37 5.83
N PHE A 63 2.73 -1.56 6.02
CA PHE A 63 2.20 -2.41 4.97
C PHE A 63 0.69 -2.48 5.11
N ILE A 64 -0.03 -2.38 3.98
CA ILE A 64 -1.47 -2.34 3.99
C ILE A 64 -1.99 -3.23 2.85
N SER A 65 -3.01 -4.01 3.15
CA SER A 65 -3.70 -4.88 2.21
C SER A 65 -5.20 -4.71 2.42
N GLY A 66 -5.98 -4.54 1.35
CA GLY A 66 -7.43 -4.36 1.46
C GLY A 66 -8.15 -4.19 0.12
N HIS A 67 -9.48 -4.06 0.17
CA HIS A 67 -10.32 -3.85 -1.01
C HIS A 67 -10.09 -2.46 -1.65
N ILE A 68 -10.07 -2.43 -2.98
CA ILE A 68 -9.67 -1.29 -3.81
C ILE A 68 -10.53 -0.02 -3.66
N LEU A 69 -11.83 -0.18 -3.36
CA LEU A 69 -12.80 0.92 -3.32
C LEU A 69 -12.53 1.90 -2.16
N ARG A 70 -12.06 1.43 -1.00
CA ARG A 70 -11.84 2.27 0.18
C ARG A 70 -10.60 3.16 0.06
N TRP A 71 -9.58 2.63 -0.59
CA TRP A 71 -8.36 3.36 -0.95
C TRP A 71 -8.63 4.47 -1.94
N GLN A 72 -9.50 4.18 -2.91
CA GLN A 72 -9.88 5.15 -3.91
C GLN A 72 -10.55 6.37 -3.28
N ILE A 73 -11.28 6.21 -2.18
CA ILE A 73 -11.91 7.31 -1.43
C ILE A 73 -10.88 8.04 -0.56
N ALA A 74 -10.09 7.31 0.24
CA ALA A 74 -9.11 7.93 1.15
C ALA A 74 -8.01 8.72 0.40
N ILE A 75 -7.61 8.28 -0.80
CA ILE A 75 -6.60 8.98 -1.61
C ILE A 75 -7.12 10.32 -2.16
N GLN A 76 -8.44 10.49 -2.35
CA GLN A 76 -9.00 11.74 -2.87
C GLN A 76 -8.73 12.91 -1.92
N ASP A 77 -8.80 12.68 -0.61
CA ASP A 77 -8.54 13.71 0.41
C ASP A 77 -7.11 14.27 0.35
N TYR A 78 -6.17 13.49 -0.20
CA TYR A 78 -4.76 13.86 -0.32
C TYR A 78 -4.37 14.34 -1.72
N ARG A 79 -5.31 14.41 -2.69
CA ARG A 79 -5.03 14.81 -4.09
C ARG A 79 -4.35 16.17 -4.21
N GLY A 80 -4.73 17.13 -3.36
CA GLY A 80 -4.14 18.48 -3.38
C GLY A 80 -2.68 18.54 -2.91
N ASN A 81 -2.21 17.52 -2.17
CA ASN A 81 -0.90 17.51 -1.52
C ASN A 81 -0.04 16.30 -1.96
N MET A 82 -0.40 15.60 -3.03
CA MET A 82 0.37 14.47 -3.56
C MET A 82 0.76 14.66 -5.02
N THR A 83 1.90 14.09 -5.39
CA THR A 83 2.32 13.96 -6.79
C THR A 83 2.27 12.48 -7.18
N ILE A 84 1.49 12.15 -8.20
CA ILE A 84 1.39 10.78 -8.70
C ILE A 84 2.46 10.56 -9.75
N VAL A 85 3.29 9.55 -9.53
CA VAL A 85 4.38 9.17 -10.45
C VAL A 85 4.20 7.72 -10.83
N HIS A 86 3.85 7.48 -12.10
CA HIS A 86 3.86 6.15 -12.68
C HIS A 86 5.31 5.66 -12.81
N LYS A 87 5.60 4.43 -12.34
CA LYS A 87 6.89 3.78 -12.59
C LYS A 87 6.69 2.30 -12.93
N VAL A 88 7.41 1.84 -13.95
CA VAL A 88 7.34 0.47 -14.45
C VAL A 88 7.84 -0.55 -13.40
N ALA A 89 7.20 -1.72 -13.39
CA ALA A 89 7.01 -2.67 -12.28
C ALA A 89 8.25 -3.41 -11.72
N ILE A 90 9.48 -2.94 -11.92
CA ILE A 90 10.68 -3.71 -11.49
C ILE A 90 11.06 -3.43 -10.02
N ILE A 91 10.71 -2.25 -9.49
CA ILE A 91 11.28 -1.74 -8.23
C ILE A 91 10.45 -2.15 -6.98
N ARG A 92 9.18 -2.55 -7.11
CA ARG A 92 8.21 -2.52 -5.98
C ARG A 92 7.47 -3.84 -5.74
N LYS A 93 8.25 -4.90 -5.53
CA LYS A 93 7.74 -6.26 -5.26
C LYS A 93 6.86 -6.38 -4.01
N ASN A 94 6.95 -5.42 -3.08
CA ASN A 94 6.18 -5.44 -1.83
C ASN A 94 4.69 -5.21 -2.08
N ALA A 95 4.34 -4.18 -2.86
CA ALA A 95 2.95 -3.87 -3.20
C ALA A 95 2.33 -4.95 -4.10
N ASP A 96 3.09 -5.46 -5.09
CA ASP A 96 2.64 -6.55 -5.99
C ASP A 96 2.37 -7.86 -5.24
N LYS A 97 3.18 -8.19 -4.22
CA LYS A 97 2.89 -9.36 -3.38
C LYS A 97 1.66 -9.18 -2.50
N LEU A 98 1.41 -7.96 -2.02
CA LEU A 98 0.25 -7.65 -1.17
C LEU A 98 -1.05 -7.58 -1.97
N SER A 99 -1.00 -7.17 -3.24
CA SER A 99 -2.18 -7.07 -4.12
C SER A 99 -2.71 -8.45 -4.52
N ARG A 100 -1.84 -9.46 -4.61
CA ARG A 100 -2.18 -10.84 -5.02
C ARG A 100 -2.55 -11.77 -3.85
N GLY A 101 -2.47 -11.29 -2.61
CA GLY A 101 -2.81 -12.06 -1.40
C GLY A 101 -3.60 -11.22 -0.40
N PRO A 102 -4.76 -10.67 -0.79
CA PRO A 102 -5.58 -9.86 0.12
C PRO A 102 -6.04 -10.69 1.32
N LEU A 103 -6.01 -10.06 2.51
CA LEU A 103 -6.61 -10.68 3.70
C LEU A 103 -8.14 -10.75 3.52
N PRO A 104 -8.78 -11.88 3.88
CA PRO A 104 -10.23 -11.98 3.86
C PRO A 104 -10.87 -10.98 4.85
N ASN A 105 -12.06 -10.48 4.50
CA ASN A 105 -12.80 -9.48 5.29
C ASN A 105 -13.61 -10.15 6.42
N TYR A 106 -12.93 -10.84 7.33
CA TYR A 106 -13.53 -11.44 8.53
C TYR A 106 -13.52 -10.46 9.71
N ILE A 107 -14.38 -10.68 10.72
CA ILE A 107 -14.53 -9.80 11.90
C ILE A 107 -13.22 -9.67 12.71
N ASP A 108 -12.36 -10.68 12.67
CA ASP A 108 -11.05 -10.71 13.32
C ASP A 108 -9.97 -9.93 12.54
N ASN A 109 -10.23 -9.54 11.29
CA ASN A 109 -9.35 -8.67 10.54
C ASN A 109 -9.39 -7.26 11.17
N PRO A 110 -8.24 -6.68 11.57
CA PRO A 110 -8.21 -5.31 12.09
C PRO A 110 -8.69 -4.26 11.05
N ALA A 111 -8.70 -4.63 9.77
CA ALA A 111 -9.27 -3.84 8.68
C ALA A 111 -10.70 -4.27 8.29
N TYR A 112 -11.40 -5.04 9.14
CA TYR A 112 -12.78 -5.52 8.90
C TYR A 112 -13.72 -4.36 8.59
N VAL A 113 -14.57 -4.57 7.58
CA VAL A 113 -15.64 -3.64 7.22
C VAL A 113 -16.95 -4.41 7.17
N PRO A 114 -17.98 -4.01 7.96
CA PRO A 114 -19.32 -4.54 7.80
C PRO A 114 -19.84 -4.25 6.39
N GLU A 115 -20.40 -5.25 5.71
CA GLU A 115 -20.96 -5.09 4.35
C GLU A 115 -22.06 -4.02 4.27
N GLU A 116 -22.74 -3.74 5.40
CA GLU A 116 -23.80 -2.74 5.49
C GLU A 116 -23.30 -1.29 5.67
N ALA A 117 -21.99 -1.07 5.82
CA ALA A 117 -21.42 0.26 5.87
C ALA A 117 -21.38 0.87 4.45
N SER A 118 -22.53 1.36 3.97
CA SER A 118 -22.57 2.20 2.78
C SER A 118 -21.57 3.36 2.97
N PRO A 119 -20.68 3.64 2.00
CA PRO A 119 -19.77 4.77 2.12
C PRO A 119 -20.57 6.05 2.37
N GLN A 120 -20.34 6.71 3.50
CA GLN A 120 -21.01 7.98 3.85
C GLN A 120 -20.55 9.15 2.96
N ILE A 121 -19.59 8.90 2.08
CA ILE A 121 -18.99 9.88 1.20
C ILE A 121 -19.57 9.67 -0.19
N PRO A 122 -20.28 10.66 -0.78
CA PRO A 122 -20.70 10.58 -2.17
C PRO A 122 -19.45 10.39 -3.03
N ILE A 123 -19.42 9.31 -3.81
CA ILE A 123 -18.40 9.11 -4.84
C ILE A 123 -18.72 10.13 -5.94
N GLU A 124 -18.17 11.32 -5.81
CA GLU A 124 -18.19 12.32 -6.87
C GLU A 124 -17.56 11.66 -8.12
N GLY A 125 -18.38 11.52 -9.16
CA GLY A 125 -18.20 10.56 -10.25
C GLY A 125 -16.77 10.43 -10.75
N ILE A 126 -16.33 9.19 -10.91
CA ILE A 126 -15.05 8.87 -11.54
C ILE A 126 -15.20 9.18 -13.03
N SER A 127 -14.57 10.25 -13.52
CA SER A 127 -14.21 10.31 -14.94
C SER A 127 -13.15 9.24 -15.17
N VAL A 128 -13.59 8.03 -15.51
CA VAL A 128 -12.70 6.99 -16.05
C VAL A 128 -12.31 7.46 -17.44
N THR A 129 -11.27 8.28 -17.49
CA THR A 129 -10.65 8.66 -18.75
C THR A 129 -9.51 7.69 -18.93
N ASP A 130 -9.59 6.88 -19.98
CA ASP A 130 -8.52 5.96 -20.34
C ASP A 130 -7.23 6.80 -20.49
N LEU A 131 -6.20 6.48 -19.70
CA LEU A 131 -4.97 7.28 -19.54
C LEU A 131 -4.26 7.57 -20.88
N ASN A 132 -4.59 6.81 -21.92
CA ASN A 132 -4.08 7.00 -23.27
C ASN A 132 -4.62 8.27 -23.96
N THR A 133 -5.73 8.84 -23.50
CA THR A 133 -6.46 9.85 -24.28
C THR A 133 -6.33 11.28 -23.76
N THR A 134 -5.83 11.51 -22.54
CA THR A 134 -5.88 12.86 -21.92
C THR A 134 -4.52 13.44 -21.57
N PHE A 135 -3.45 12.63 -21.57
CA PHE A 135 -2.12 13.07 -21.11
C PHE A 135 -1.07 13.16 -22.23
N PHE A 136 -1.43 12.81 -23.47
CA PHE A 136 -0.51 12.78 -24.62
C PHE A 136 -1.05 13.50 -25.86
N GLU A 137 -1.77 14.61 -25.67
CA GLU A 137 -1.97 15.57 -26.77
C GLU A 137 -0.96 16.72 -26.60
N GLU A 138 0.11 16.69 -27.41
CA GLU A 138 0.85 17.87 -27.88
C GLU A 138 0.30 18.30 -29.25
#